data_AF-A0A554WNP5-F1
#
_entry.id   AF-A0A554WNP5-F1
#
_cell.length_a   1.000
_cell.length_b   1.000
_cell.length_c   1.000
_cell.angle_alpha   90.00
_cell.angle_beta   90.00
_cell.angle_gamma   90.00
#
_symmetry.space_group_name_H-M   'P 1'
#
loop_
_entity.id
_entity.type
_entity.pdbx_description
1 polymer ?
#
loop_
_entity_poly.entity_id
_entity_poly.type
_entity_poly.pdbx_seq_one_letter_code
_entity_poly.pdbx_strand_id
1 'polypeptide(L)'
;MKRPADLGALLELRQRQRDDALKALAQARRERQLAEQQLQQLDTYAREAEARWTERARAGVSPTLLATHRHFMARLEHATQLQQQTLAQQAQRIARCEAQLLEAERALATLRRLQERRQQQWQQHLARQEQKANDEMALQQHRRVHHPTT
;
A
#
# COMPACT_ATOMS: atom_id res chain seq x y z
N MET A 1 -28.91 24.21 12.35
CA MET A 1 -27.61 23.91 11.72
C MET A 1 -27.84 23.39 10.30
N LYS A 2 -26.90 23.58 9.36
CA LYS A 2 -26.98 22.98 8.01
C LYS A 2 -26.53 21.51 8.08
N ARG A 3 -27.12 20.64 7.25
CA ARG A 3 -26.69 19.23 7.08
C ARG A 3 -25.19 19.21 6.77
N PRO A 4 -24.37 18.36 7.41
CA PRO A 4 -22.94 18.32 7.15
C PRO A 4 -22.67 18.09 5.66
N ALA A 5 -21.71 18.81 5.10
CA ALA A 5 -21.29 18.66 3.71
C ALA A 5 -20.91 17.19 3.43
N ASP A 6 -21.34 16.67 2.29
CA ASP A 6 -21.15 15.27 1.93
C ASP A 6 -19.66 14.99 1.67
N LEU A 7 -19.01 14.34 2.62
CA LEU A 7 -17.63 13.90 2.50
C LEU A 7 -17.53 12.56 1.75
N GLY A 8 -18.64 11.97 1.31
CA GLY A 8 -18.70 10.68 0.63
C GLY A 8 -17.78 10.60 -0.58
N ALA A 9 -17.90 11.54 -1.52
CA ALA A 9 -17.05 11.58 -2.71
C ALA A 9 -15.55 11.70 -2.38
N LEU A 10 -15.20 12.48 -1.35
CA LEU A 10 -13.81 12.63 -0.90
C LEU A 10 -13.30 11.36 -0.21
N LEU A 11 -14.14 10.68 0.55
CA LEU A 11 -13.81 9.39 1.17
C LEU A 11 -13.59 8.30 0.14
N GLU A 12 -14.44 8.20 -0.86
CA GLU A 12 -14.26 7.28 -1.99
C GLU A 12 -12.95 7.55 -2.71
N LEU A 13 -12.64 8.82 -2.98
CA LEU A 13 -11.36 9.21 -3.58
C LEU A 13 -10.17 8.76 -2.72
N ARG A 14 -10.21 9.00 -1.41
CA ARG A 14 -9.14 8.58 -0.48
C ARG A 14 -9.02 7.07 -0.34
N GLN A 15 -10.14 6.34 -0.41
CA GLN A 15 -10.13 4.87 -0.44
C GLN A 15 -9.46 4.35 -1.71
N ARG A 16 -9.83 4.89 -2.87
CA ARG A 16 -9.19 4.55 -4.15
C ARG A 16 -7.69 4.83 -4.12
N GLN A 17 -7.26 5.98 -3.60
CA GLN A 17 -5.84 6.30 -3.44
C GLN A 17 -5.09 5.27 -2.58
N ARG A 18 -5.69 4.82 -1.47
CA ARG A 18 -5.10 3.77 -0.63
C ARG A 18 -5.04 2.44 -1.36
N ASP A 19 -6.07 2.07 -2.10
CA ASP A 19 -6.12 0.82 -2.84
C ASP A 19 -5.12 0.79 -4.00
N ASP A 20 -4.91 1.93 -4.67
CA ASP A 20 -3.90 2.07 -5.71
C ASP A 20 -2.48 2.00 -5.12
N ALA A 21 -2.24 2.57 -3.94
CA ALA A 21 -0.99 2.41 -3.21
C ALA A 21 -0.72 0.95 -2.81
N LEU A 22 -1.75 0.21 -2.37
CA LEU A 22 -1.66 -1.23 -2.10
C LEU A 22 -1.28 -2.02 -3.35
N LYS A 23 -1.93 -1.74 -4.49
CA LYS A 23 -1.61 -2.39 -5.76
C LYS A 23 -0.17 -2.11 -6.20
N ALA A 24 0.28 -0.85 -6.06
CA ALA A 24 1.64 -0.46 -6.38
C ALA A 24 2.68 -1.18 -5.51
N LEU A 25 2.43 -1.30 -4.20
CA LEU A 25 3.28 -2.05 -3.29
C LEU A 25 3.34 -3.54 -3.64
N ALA A 26 2.18 -4.16 -3.92
CA ALA A 26 2.11 -5.55 -4.33
C ALA A 26 2.89 -5.80 -5.63
N GLN A 27 2.78 -4.87 -6.58
CA GLN A 27 3.54 -4.94 -7.83
C GLN A 27 5.04 -4.82 -7.60
N ALA A 28 5.50 -3.84 -6.79
CA ALA A 28 6.91 -3.69 -6.46
C ALA A 28 7.50 -4.94 -5.77
N ARG A 29 6.74 -5.57 -4.88
CA ARG A 29 7.13 -6.83 -4.22
C ARG A 29 7.26 -7.99 -5.22
N ARG A 30 6.32 -8.12 -6.15
CA ARG A 30 6.41 -9.14 -7.22
C ARG A 30 7.64 -8.93 -8.10
N GLU A 31 7.91 -7.68 -8.50
CA GLU A 31 9.08 -7.36 -9.33
C GLU A 31 10.41 -7.66 -8.60
N ARG A 32 10.48 -7.37 -7.29
CA ARG A 32 11.62 -7.77 -6.46
C ARG A 32 11.79 -9.29 -6.43
N GLN A 33 10.72 -10.04 -6.23
CA GLN A 33 10.77 -11.50 -6.19
C GLN A 33 11.29 -12.08 -7.52
N LEU A 34 10.85 -11.54 -8.66
CA LEU A 34 11.36 -11.93 -9.98
C LEU A 34 12.86 -11.61 -10.11
N ALA A 35 13.30 -10.45 -9.64
CA ALA A 35 14.71 -10.09 -9.64
C ALA A 35 15.56 -11.00 -8.73
N GLU A 36 15.02 -11.45 -7.59
CA GLU A 36 15.69 -12.40 -6.70
C GLU A 36 15.84 -13.78 -7.35
N GLN A 37 14.81 -14.24 -8.07
CA GLN A 37 14.86 -15.48 -8.84
C GLN A 37 15.91 -15.43 -9.96
N GLN A 38 16.02 -14.30 -10.67
CA GLN A 38 17.06 -14.12 -11.69
C GLN A 38 18.46 -14.17 -11.10
N LEU A 39 18.68 -13.58 -9.91
CA LEU A 39 19.97 -13.68 -9.22
C LEU A 39 20.30 -15.13 -8.84
N GLN A 40 19.32 -15.87 -8.32
CA GLN A 40 19.49 -17.30 -8.00
C GLN A 40 19.83 -18.14 -9.25
N GLN A 41 19.23 -17.82 -10.40
CA GLN A 41 19.56 -18.46 -11.67
C GLN A 41 21.01 -18.18 -12.09
N LEU A 42 21.49 -16.95 -11.94
CA LEU A 42 22.88 -16.59 -12.23
C LEU A 42 23.86 -17.35 -11.33
N ASP A 43 23.59 -17.45 -10.03
CA ASP A 43 24.43 -18.20 -9.07
C ASP A 43 24.45 -19.71 -9.39
N THR A 44 23.27 -20.28 -9.71
CA THR A 44 23.17 -21.69 -10.11
C THR A 44 24.00 -21.95 -11.37
N TYR A 45 23.86 -21.08 -12.38
CA TYR A 45 24.58 -21.20 -13.63
C TYR A 45 26.10 -21.04 -13.45
N ALA A 46 26.54 -20.16 -12.54
CA ALA A 46 27.94 -19.98 -12.17
C ALA A 46 28.53 -21.28 -11.61
N ARG A 47 27.85 -21.88 -10.63
CA ARG A 47 28.29 -23.14 -10.00
C ARG A 47 28.38 -24.28 -11.00
N GLU A 48 27.39 -24.42 -11.87
CA GLU A 48 27.43 -25.43 -12.91
C GLU A 48 28.57 -25.20 -13.91
N ALA A 49 28.85 -23.95 -14.27
CA ALA A 49 29.94 -23.61 -15.17
C ALA A 49 31.30 -23.94 -14.54
N GLU A 50 31.49 -23.63 -13.26
CA GLU A 50 32.68 -23.99 -12.47
C GLU A 50 32.89 -25.51 -12.39
N ALA A 51 31.82 -26.27 -12.14
CA ALA A 51 31.87 -27.73 -12.08
C ALA A 51 32.27 -28.34 -13.43
N ARG A 52 31.65 -27.89 -14.52
CA ARG A 52 31.99 -28.31 -15.90
C ARG A 52 33.42 -27.93 -16.28
N TRP A 53 33.89 -26.76 -15.83
CA TRP A 53 35.26 -26.32 -16.03
C TRP A 53 36.25 -27.24 -15.32
N THR A 54 36.01 -27.53 -14.05
CA THR A 54 36.86 -28.39 -13.22
C THR A 54 37.04 -29.77 -13.85
N GLU A 55 35.95 -30.37 -14.35
CA GLU A 55 36.02 -31.67 -15.02
C GLU A 55 36.83 -31.61 -16.32
N ARG A 56 36.60 -30.60 -17.17
CA ARG A 56 37.37 -30.43 -18.41
C ARG A 56 38.85 -30.15 -18.16
N ALA A 57 39.16 -29.42 -17.09
CA ALA A 57 40.53 -29.07 -16.76
C ALA A 57 41.38 -30.29 -16.36
N ARG A 58 40.76 -31.38 -15.89
CA ARG A 58 41.45 -32.63 -15.56
C ARG A 58 42.12 -33.29 -16.77
N ALA A 59 41.58 -33.10 -17.97
CA ALA A 59 42.13 -33.64 -19.21
C ALA A 59 43.27 -32.77 -19.82
N GLY A 60 43.65 -31.68 -19.14
CA GLY A 60 44.58 -30.68 -19.65
C GLY A 60 43.86 -29.49 -20.30
N VAL A 61 44.40 -28.29 -20.10
CA VAL A 61 43.77 -27.02 -20.52
C VAL A 61 44.63 -26.33 -21.57
N SER A 62 44.03 -26.01 -22.73
CA SER A 62 44.68 -25.13 -23.70
C SER A 62 44.60 -23.65 -23.27
N PRO A 63 45.58 -22.81 -23.64
CA PRO A 63 45.53 -21.37 -23.33
C PRO A 63 44.25 -20.68 -23.83
N THR A 64 43.76 -21.07 -25.00
CA THR A 64 42.53 -20.53 -25.60
C THR A 64 41.28 -20.90 -24.79
N LEU A 65 41.22 -22.14 -24.30
CA LEU A 65 40.12 -22.63 -23.46
C LEU A 65 40.10 -21.90 -22.11
N LEU A 66 41.28 -21.68 -21.50
CA LEU A 66 41.43 -20.88 -20.29
C LEU A 66 40.97 -19.44 -20.48
N ALA A 67 41.40 -18.78 -21.56
CA ALA A 67 41.01 -17.41 -21.86
C ALA A 67 39.48 -17.29 -22.04
N THR A 68 38.88 -18.23 -22.76
CA THR A 68 37.42 -18.28 -22.97
C THR A 68 36.66 -18.42 -21.66
N HIS A 69 37.11 -19.31 -20.78
CA HIS A 69 36.49 -19.52 -19.48
C HIS A 69 36.59 -18.26 -18.60
N ARG A 70 37.76 -17.64 -18.50
CA ARG A 70 37.94 -16.40 -17.72
C ARG A 70 37.07 -15.27 -18.23
N HIS A 71 36.96 -15.09 -19.55
CA HIS A 71 36.10 -14.09 -20.14
C HIS A 71 34.61 -14.33 -19.82
N PHE A 72 34.18 -15.58 -19.91
CA PHE A 72 32.82 -15.97 -19.54
C PHE A 72 32.52 -15.69 -18.06
N MET A 73 33.42 -16.06 -17.14
CA MET A 73 33.24 -15.80 -15.70
C MET A 73 33.19 -14.31 -15.39
N ALA A 74 34.05 -13.50 -16.02
CA ALA A 74 34.01 -12.04 -15.88
C ALA A 74 32.66 -11.44 -16.34
N ARG A 75 32.07 -11.95 -17.42
CA ARG A 75 30.74 -11.53 -17.89
C ARG A 75 29.65 -11.92 -16.90
N LEU A 76 29.74 -13.11 -16.30
CA LEU A 76 28.77 -13.60 -15.33
C LEU A 76 28.83 -12.83 -14.01
N GLU A 77 30.03 -12.47 -13.56
CA GLU A 77 30.25 -11.60 -12.42
C GLU A 77 29.65 -10.21 -12.66
N HIS A 78 29.92 -9.63 -13.83
CA HIS A 78 29.34 -8.34 -14.21
C HIS A 78 27.80 -8.39 -14.24
N ALA A 79 27.20 -9.44 -14.82
CA ALA A 79 25.75 -9.62 -14.83
C ALA A 79 25.18 -9.74 -13.40
N THR A 80 25.87 -10.47 -12.52
CA THR A 80 25.51 -10.61 -11.11
C THR A 80 25.53 -9.25 -10.39
N GLN A 81 26.55 -8.43 -10.62
CA GLN A 81 26.65 -7.08 -10.04
C GLN A 81 25.49 -6.19 -10.50
N LEU A 82 25.16 -6.19 -11.80
CA LEU A 82 24.00 -5.45 -12.33
C LEU A 82 22.69 -5.94 -11.72
N GLN A 83 22.54 -7.25 -11.50
CA GLN A 83 21.35 -7.81 -10.88
C GLN A 83 21.23 -7.40 -9.40
N GLN A 84 22.34 -7.36 -8.66
CA GLN A 84 22.36 -6.87 -7.28
C GLN A 84 22.00 -5.39 -7.19
N GLN A 85 22.45 -4.56 -8.13
CA GLN A 85 22.02 -3.16 -8.22
C GLN A 85 20.51 -3.05 -8.48
N THR A 86 19.97 -3.89 -9.36
CA THR A 86 18.53 -3.96 -9.62
C THR A 86 17.75 -4.31 -8.35
N LEU A 87 18.22 -5.29 -7.57
CA LEU A 87 17.61 -5.63 -6.27
C LEU A 87 17.64 -4.47 -5.28
N ALA A 88 18.74 -3.73 -5.20
CA ALA A 88 18.82 -2.54 -4.35
C ALA A 88 17.80 -1.46 -4.77
N GLN A 89 17.64 -1.23 -6.09
CA GLN A 89 16.63 -0.31 -6.61
C GLN A 89 15.20 -0.78 -6.29
N GLN A 90 14.92 -2.08 -6.41
CA GLN A 90 13.61 -2.64 -6.07
C GLN A 90 13.33 -2.55 -4.56
N ALA A 91 14.35 -2.71 -3.71
CA ALA A 91 14.23 -2.48 -2.26
C ALA A 91 13.84 -1.03 -1.96
N GLN A 92 14.49 -0.05 -2.59
CA GLN A 92 14.15 1.36 -2.45
C GLN A 92 12.73 1.65 -2.95
N ARG A 93 12.31 1.03 -4.06
CA ARG A 93 10.96 1.19 -4.59
C ARG A 93 9.89 0.65 -3.64
N ILE A 94 10.12 -0.52 -3.04
CA ILE A 94 9.22 -1.06 -2.01
C ILE A 94 9.10 -0.09 -0.84
N ALA A 95 10.22 0.42 -0.31
CA ALA A 95 10.19 1.37 0.80
C ALA A 95 9.40 2.65 0.47
N ARG A 96 9.52 3.16 -0.76
CA ARG A 96 8.72 4.30 -1.24
C ARG A 96 7.22 3.96 -1.31
N CYS A 97 6.87 2.79 -1.85
CA CYS A 97 5.46 2.35 -1.90
C CYS A 97 4.87 2.14 -0.51
N GLU A 98 5.64 1.62 0.44
CA GLU A 98 5.22 1.47 1.85
C GLU A 98 4.97 2.82 2.52
N ALA A 99 5.84 3.80 2.28
CA ALA A 99 5.65 5.16 2.77
C ALA A 99 4.37 5.80 2.19
N GLN A 100 4.15 5.67 0.87
CA GLN A 100 2.95 6.19 0.20
C GLN A 100 1.66 5.53 0.73
N LEU A 101 1.70 4.22 0.96
CA LEU A 101 0.57 3.50 1.55
C LEU A 101 0.24 4.04 2.95
N LEU A 102 1.26 4.19 3.79
CA LEU A 102 1.09 4.72 5.15
C LEU A 102 0.49 6.13 5.14
N GLU A 103 0.94 7.01 4.23
CA GLU A 103 0.36 8.35 4.07
C GLU A 103 -1.10 8.30 3.62
N ALA A 104 -1.43 7.45 2.65
CA ALA A 104 -2.80 7.28 2.17
C ALA A 104 -3.74 6.74 3.27
N GLU A 105 -3.27 5.78 4.07
CA GLU A 105 -4.01 5.26 5.22
C GLU A 105 -4.25 6.32 6.29
N ARG A 106 -3.22 7.10 6.64
CA ARG A 106 -3.34 8.22 7.59
C ARG A 106 -4.34 9.26 7.11
N ALA A 107 -4.30 9.64 5.84
CA ALA A 107 -5.23 10.59 5.25
C ALA A 107 -6.68 10.06 5.29
N LEU A 108 -6.88 8.79 4.93
CA LEU A 108 -8.19 8.14 4.98
C LEU A 108 -8.73 8.06 6.42
N ALA A 109 -7.91 7.65 7.39
CA ALA A 109 -8.30 7.55 8.79
C ALA A 109 -8.69 8.93 9.36
N THR A 110 -7.93 9.97 9.03
CA THR A 110 -8.22 11.35 9.44
C THR A 110 -9.57 11.82 8.90
N LEU A 111 -9.84 11.55 7.62
CA LEU A 111 -11.09 11.94 6.99
C LEU A 111 -12.30 11.18 7.56
N ARG A 112 -12.15 9.88 7.85
CA ARG A 112 -13.19 9.06 8.51
C ARG A 112 -13.56 9.62 9.88
N ARG A 113 -12.57 9.93 10.72
CA ARG A 113 -12.79 10.55 12.05
C ARG A 113 -13.51 11.90 11.94
N LEU A 114 -13.17 12.71 10.94
CA LEU A 114 -13.86 13.99 10.70
C LEU A 114 -15.33 13.78 10.32
N GLN A 115 -15.61 12.80 9.45
CA GLN A 115 -16.98 12.45 9.06
C GLN A 115 -17.80 11.96 10.26
N GLU A 116 -17.27 11.03 11.04
CA GLU A 116 -17.92 10.50 12.25
C GLU A 116 -18.26 11.63 13.22
N ARG A 117 -17.29 12.52 13.52
CA ARG A 117 -17.52 13.67 14.41
C ARG A 117 -18.64 14.58 13.89
N ARG A 118 -18.69 14.86 12.58
CA ARG A 118 -19.75 15.68 11.98
C ARG A 118 -21.11 15.00 12.06
N GLN A 119 -21.17 13.69 11.84
CA GLN A 119 -22.41 12.91 11.96
C GLN A 119 -22.93 12.92 13.40
N GLN A 120 -22.06 12.70 14.39
CA GLN A 120 -22.42 12.76 15.81
C GLN A 120 -22.96 14.15 16.20
N GLN A 121 -22.29 15.22 15.79
CA GLN A 121 -22.75 16.60 16.04
C GLN A 121 -24.12 16.87 15.41
N TRP A 122 -24.35 16.36 14.20
CA TRP A 122 -25.63 16.50 13.51
C TRP A 122 -26.75 15.71 14.21
N GLN A 123 -26.50 14.47 14.62
CA GLN A 123 -27.45 13.64 15.37
C GLN A 123 -27.82 14.28 16.71
N GLN A 124 -26.84 14.82 17.45
CA GLN A 124 -27.09 15.55 18.69
C GLN A 124 -27.95 16.80 18.47
N HIS A 125 -27.73 17.53 17.37
CA HIS A 125 -28.56 18.67 17.03
C HIS A 125 -30.01 18.26 16.70
N LEU A 126 -30.21 17.20 15.91
CA LEU A 126 -31.53 16.67 15.60
C LEU A 126 -32.27 16.20 16.86
N ALA A 127 -31.62 15.41 17.72
CA ALA A 127 -32.22 14.94 18.97
C ALA A 127 -32.68 16.09 19.87
N ARG A 128 -31.90 17.19 19.94
CA ARG A 128 -32.29 18.40 20.69
C ARG A 128 -33.50 19.12 20.06
N GLN A 129 -33.62 19.11 18.73
CA GLN A 129 -34.78 19.70 18.04
C GLN A 129 -36.04 18.86 18.27
N GLU A 130 -35.94 17.54 18.17
CA GLU A 130 -37.04 16.60 18.44
C GLU A 130 -37.51 16.71 19.89
N GLN A 131 -36.58 16.77 20.85
CA GLN A 131 -36.92 16.96 22.26
C GLN A 131 -37.70 18.26 22.49
N LYS A 132 -37.23 19.39 21.94
CA LYS A 132 -37.94 20.68 22.06
C LYS A 132 -39.35 20.63 21.47
N ALA A 133 -39.51 20.02 20.29
CA ALA A 133 -40.82 19.88 19.67
C ALA A 133 -41.79 19.02 20.50
N ASN A 134 -41.28 17.94 21.10
CA ASN A 134 -42.06 17.10 22.01
C ASN A 134 -42.46 17.86 23.28
N ASP A 135 -41.55 18.62 23.88
CA ASP A 135 -41.81 19.43 25.08
C ASP A 135 -42.87 20.51 24.80
N GLU A 136 -42.78 21.19 23.65
CA GLU A 136 -43.76 22.18 23.21
C GLU A 136 -45.15 21.57 23.00
N MET A 137 -45.21 20.38 22.39
CA MET A 137 -46.47 19.66 22.18
C MET A 137 -47.09 19.21 23.51
N ALA A 138 -46.28 18.70 24.44
CA ALA A 138 -46.73 18.32 25.78
C ALA A 138 -47.28 19.53 26.55
N LEU A 139 -46.60 20.68 26.50
CA LEU A 139 -47.07 21.93 27.10
C LEU A 139 -48.38 22.44 26.48
N GLN A 140 -48.53 22.33 25.15
CA GLN A 140 -49.78 22.69 24.47
C GLN A 140 -50.95 21.78 24.87
N GLN A 141 -50.72 20.47 24.95
CA GLN A 141 -51.72 19.51 25.41
C GLN A 141 -52.11 19.78 26.87
N HIS A 142 -51.14 19.98 27.75
CA HIS A 142 -51.39 20.33 29.15
C HIS A 142 -52.21 21.63 29.27
N ARG A 143 -51.90 22.67 28.47
CA ARG A 143 -52.69 23.91 28.42
C ARG A 143 -54.13 23.69 27.96
N ARG A 144 -54.37 22.80 26.98
CA ARG A 144 -55.73 22.48 26.51
C ARG A 144 -56.54 21.71 27.55
N VAL A 145 -55.92 20.78 28.26
CA VAL A 145 -56.58 19.99 29.31
C VAL A 145 -56.90 20.84 30.54
N HIS A 146 -56.06 21.83 30.86
CA HIS A 146 -56.24 22.70 32.04
C HIS A 146 -56.86 24.07 31.74
N HIS A 147 -57.38 24.32 30.53
CA HIS A 147 -58.17 25.52 30.27
C HIS A 147 -59.64 25.25 30.65
N PRO A 148 -60.17 25.87 31.74
CA PRO A 148 -61.58 25.76 32.05
C PRO A 148 -62.38 26.52 31.00
N THR A 149 -63.27 25.83 30.30
CA THR A 149 -64.34 26.45 29.51
C THR A 149 -65.24 27.23 30.46
N THR A 150 -65.16 28.55 30.41
CA THR A 150 -66.24 29.46 30.83
C THR A 150 -67.25 29.62 29.71
#